data_AF-A0A8J3K4N8-F1
#
_entry.id   AF-A0A8J3K4N8-F1
#
_cell.length_a   1.000
_cell.length_b   1.000
_cell.length_c   1.000
_cell.angle_alpha   90.00
_cell.angle_beta   90.00
_cell.angle_gamma   90.00
#
_symmetry.space_group_name_H-M   'P 1'
#
loop_
_entity.id
_entity.type
_entity.pdbx_description
1 polymer ?
#
loop_
_entity_poly.entity_id
_entity_poly.type
_entity_poly.pdbx_seq_one_letter_code
_entity_poly.pdbx_strand_id
1 'polypeptide(L)'
;MRAYASGLLWFLGICGIAALAVVFIRRSWPPDRRADTHDVLSVVFSMTGTLYAVVAAFVFIDVWQIGNDARDATYREAQAVQSVAWAAESGPPEVRAAIHLLSRAYLREILDQELPRLRAGKPVGEQGWALLNDLREATARVPVPPESESPEATVHAVMQAREDRLALADKRIGDVTWFALLFGALLAGMPILFFRFDHIGTQLAMTTAVVGMITLLLFTIHQIERPFTSTERVPPTAYQNVVLRLDALNT
;
A
#
# COMPACT_ATOMS: atom_id res chain seq x y z
N MET A 1 8.30 -11.17 -8.90
CA MET A 1 9.77 -11.46 -8.86
C MET A 1 10.59 -10.28 -8.34
N ARG A 2 10.39 -9.03 -8.81
CA ARG A 2 11.16 -7.86 -8.34
C ARG A 2 11.06 -7.60 -6.82
N ALA A 3 9.87 -7.70 -6.21
CA ALA A 3 9.73 -7.55 -4.76
C ALA A 3 10.48 -8.60 -3.94
N TYR A 4 10.43 -9.87 -4.35
CA TYR A 4 11.17 -10.92 -3.65
C TYR A 4 12.68 -10.70 -3.72
N ALA A 5 13.18 -10.21 -4.87
CA ALA A 5 14.58 -9.84 -5.01
C ALA A 5 14.95 -8.64 -4.13
N SER A 6 14.13 -7.58 -4.08
CA SER A 6 14.40 -6.43 -3.20
C SER A 6 14.30 -6.79 -1.72
N GLY A 7 13.31 -7.59 -1.33
CA GLY A 7 13.18 -8.09 0.04
C GLY A 7 14.37 -8.97 0.45
N LEU A 8 14.84 -9.83 -0.45
CA LEU A 8 16.05 -10.61 -0.24
C LEU A 8 17.30 -9.73 -0.11
N LEU A 9 17.42 -8.66 -0.90
CA LEU A 9 18.52 -7.70 -0.78
C LEU A 9 18.50 -6.96 0.56
N TRP A 10 17.33 -6.53 1.02
CA TRP A 10 17.16 -5.93 2.35
C TRP A 10 17.56 -6.92 3.44
N PHE A 11 17.06 -8.15 3.37
CA PHE A 11 17.38 -9.21 4.30
C PHE A 11 18.88 -9.48 4.35
N LEU A 12 19.50 -9.76 3.20
CA LEU A 12 20.94 -10.08 3.12
C LEU A 12 21.80 -8.88 3.56
N GLY A 13 21.41 -7.66 3.19
CA GLY A 13 22.12 -6.44 3.58
C GLY A 13 22.11 -6.21 5.09
N ILE A 14 20.92 -6.20 5.70
CA ILE A 14 20.78 -5.91 7.13
C ILE A 14 21.31 -7.07 7.98
N CYS A 15 21.04 -8.33 7.63
CA CYS A 15 21.61 -9.49 8.31
C CYS A 15 23.13 -9.53 8.16
N GLY A 16 23.68 -9.14 6.99
CA GLY A 16 25.12 -9.02 6.77
C GLY A 16 25.76 -7.96 7.67
N ILE A 17 25.15 -6.78 7.79
CA ILE A 17 25.60 -5.73 8.71
C ILE A 17 25.55 -6.21 10.17
N ALA A 18 24.47 -6.88 10.57
CA ALA A 18 24.34 -7.44 11.91
C ALA A 18 25.40 -8.53 12.19
N ALA A 19 25.69 -9.40 11.21
CA ALA A 19 26.75 -10.40 11.31
C ALA A 19 28.13 -9.75 11.47
N LEU A 20 28.43 -8.70 10.72
CA LEU A 20 29.67 -7.92 10.87
C LEU A 20 29.76 -7.27 12.26
N ALA A 21 28.65 -6.72 12.77
CA ALA A 21 28.59 -6.18 14.12
C ALA A 21 28.86 -7.24 15.20
N VAL A 22 28.31 -8.46 15.04
CA VAL A 22 28.60 -9.60 15.92
C VAL A 22 30.11 -9.92 15.91
N VAL A 23 30.73 -10.02 14.73
CA VAL A 23 32.17 -10.31 14.61
C VAL A 23 33.01 -9.20 15.25
N PHE A 24 32.66 -7.94 15.02
CA PHE A 24 33.36 -6.78 15.58
C PHE A 24 33.26 -6.72 17.10
N ILE A 25 32.05 -6.88 17.66
CA ILE A 25 31.83 -6.89 19.12
C ILE A 25 32.54 -8.09 19.74
N ARG A 26 32.51 -9.26 19.09
CA ARG A 26 33.23 -10.44 19.58
C ARG A 26 34.73 -10.22 19.69
N ARG A 27 35.32 -9.48 18.75
CA ARG A 27 36.75 -9.16 18.71
C ARG A 27 37.12 -8.09 19.75
N SER A 28 36.24 -7.13 19.98
CA SER A 28 36.51 -5.99 20.85
C SER A 28 36.22 -6.26 22.33
N TRP A 29 35.31 -7.18 22.66
CA TRP A 29 34.87 -7.45 24.04
C TRP A 29 35.17 -8.91 24.45
N PRO A 30 36.12 -9.16 25.37
CA PRO A 30 36.46 -10.51 25.84
C PRO A 30 35.28 -11.25 26.47
N PRO A 31 35.27 -12.60 26.47
CA PRO A 31 34.14 -13.43 26.95
C PRO A 31 33.76 -13.19 28.40
N ASP A 32 34.74 -12.86 29.25
CA ASP A 32 34.56 -12.73 30.70
C ASP A 32 33.66 -11.54 31.06
N ARG A 33 33.70 -10.44 30.29
CA ARG A 33 32.82 -9.28 30.49
C ARG A 33 31.36 -9.51 30.04
N ARG A 34 31.07 -10.58 29.29
CA ARG A 34 29.71 -10.88 28.79
C ARG A 34 28.93 -11.86 29.67
N ALA A 35 29.62 -12.57 30.58
CA ALA A 35 28.97 -13.53 31.46
C ALA A 35 28.10 -12.83 32.52
N ASP A 36 28.63 -11.74 33.10
CA ASP A 36 28.01 -11.02 34.22
C ASP A 36 26.70 -10.29 33.86
N THR A 37 26.41 -10.12 32.57
CA THR A 37 25.24 -9.35 32.10
C THR A 37 24.20 -10.21 31.37
N HIS A 38 24.40 -11.53 31.26
CA HIS A 38 23.51 -12.41 30.47
C HIS A 38 22.05 -12.36 30.95
N ASP A 39 21.83 -12.45 32.26
CA ASP A 39 20.48 -12.47 32.84
C ASP A 39 19.75 -11.14 32.60
N VAL A 40 20.46 -10.02 32.75
CA VAL A 40 19.91 -8.67 32.50
C VAL A 40 19.63 -8.47 31.00
N LEU A 41 20.54 -8.90 30.11
CA LEU A 41 20.35 -8.82 28.66
C LEU A 41 19.15 -9.64 28.19
N SER A 42 18.89 -10.79 28.80
CA SER A 42 17.70 -11.61 28.53
C SER A 42 16.41 -10.90 28.90
N VAL A 43 16.36 -10.28 30.07
CA VAL A 43 15.19 -9.48 30.49
C VAL A 43 14.99 -8.29 29.56
N VAL A 44 16.06 -7.53 29.25
CA VAL A 44 16.00 -6.37 28.34
C VAL A 44 15.57 -6.79 26.93
N PHE A 45 16.11 -7.88 26.39
CA PHE A 45 15.72 -8.42 25.08
C PHE A 45 14.25 -8.81 25.04
N SER A 46 13.76 -9.49 26.07
CA SER A 46 12.35 -9.89 26.17
C SER A 46 11.42 -8.67 26.26
N MET A 47 11.74 -7.69 27.12
CA MET A 47 10.93 -6.49 27.31
C MET A 47 10.91 -5.61 26.04
N THR A 48 12.07 -5.30 25.48
CA THR A 48 12.19 -4.46 24.27
C THR A 48 11.62 -5.16 23.05
N GLY A 49 11.87 -6.46 22.88
CA GLY A 49 11.31 -7.27 21.80
C GLY A 49 9.78 -7.35 21.87
N THR A 50 9.21 -7.56 23.06
CA THR A 50 7.75 -7.60 23.24
C THR A 50 7.13 -6.23 22.95
N LEU A 51 7.69 -5.15 23.49
CA LEU A 51 7.20 -3.80 23.24
C LEU A 51 7.26 -3.45 21.74
N TYR A 52 8.38 -3.77 21.09
CA TYR A 52 8.55 -3.58 19.66
C TYR A 52 7.54 -4.39 18.85
N ALA A 53 7.32 -5.66 19.19
CA ALA A 53 6.36 -6.51 18.49
C ALA A 53 4.94 -5.93 18.55
N VAL A 54 4.53 -5.38 19.70
CA VAL A 54 3.23 -4.72 19.85
C VAL A 54 3.12 -3.48 18.94
N VAL A 55 4.12 -2.59 18.99
CA VAL A 55 4.13 -1.38 18.13
C VAL A 55 4.12 -1.76 16.66
N ALA A 56 4.98 -2.69 16.25
CA ALA A 56 5.08 -3.12 14.87
C ALA A 56 3.79 -3.81 14.38
N ALA A 57 3.10 -4.56 15.24
CA ALA A 57 1.80 -5.16 14.92
C ALA A 57 0.72 -4.09 14.68
N PHE A 58 0.63 -3.05 15.51
CA PHE A 58 -0.32 -1.96 15.28
C PHE A 58 -0.03 -1.20 14.00
N VAL A 59 1.24 -0.87 13.73
CA VAL A 59 1.62 -0.19 12.47
C VAL A 59 1.34 -1.08 11.26
N PHE A 60 1.59 -2.39 11.37
CA PHE A 60 1.26 -3.33 10.31
C PHE A 60 -0.25 -3.34 10.00
N ILE A 61 -1.11 -3.34 11.03
CA ILE A 61 -2.57 -3.30 10.85
C ILE A 61 -3.01 -2.00 10.17
N ASP A 62 -2.50 -0.85 10.62
CA ASP A 62 -2.84 0.46 10.05
C ASP A 62 -2.47 0.54 8.56
N VAL A 63 -1.26 0.11 8.22
CA VAL A 63 -0.78 0.07 6.84
C VAL A 63 -1.56 -0.92 5.99
N TRP A 64 -1.89 -2.09 6.53
CA TRP A 64 -2.76 -3.06 5.87
C TRP A 64 -4.15 -2.48 5.58
N GLN A 65 -4.70 -1.69 6.50
CA GLN A 65 -5.96 -0.99 6.29
C GLN A 65 -5.87 0.05 5.17
N ILE A 66 -4.78 0.83 5.07
CA ILE A 66 -4.56 1.75 3.93
C ILE A 66 -4.61 0.98 2.59
N GLY A 67 -3.98 -0.19 2.52
CA GLY A 67 -4.01 -1.04 1.34
C GLY A 67 -5.42 -1.50 0.96
N ASN A 68 -6.21 -1.91 1.95
CA ASN A 68 -7.60 -2.31 1.75
C ASN A 68 -8.48 -1.13 1.33
N ASP A 69 -8.35 0.02 1.99
CA ASP A 69 -9.10 1.24 1.66
C ASP A 69 -8.82 1.66 0.21
N ALA A 70 -7.56 1.59 -0.24
CA ALA A 70 -7.17 1.90 -1.61
C ALA A 70 -7.79 0.94 -2.63
N ARG A 71 -7.90 -0.35 -2.27
CA ARG A 71 -8.61 -1.35 -3.07
C ARG A 71 -10.09 -1.01 -3.13
N ASP A 72 -10.73 -0.78 -2.00
CA ASP A 72 -12.16 -0.50 -1.92
C ASP A 72 -12.52 0.79 -2.67
N ALA A 73 -11.72 1.85 -2.55
CA ALA A 73 -11.90 3.09 -3.32
C ALA A 73 -11.83 2.84 -4.84
N THR A 74 -10.87 2.02 -5.30
CA THR A 74 -10.75 1.61 -6.71
C THR A 74 -12.01 0.87 -7.20
N TYR A 75 -12.55 -0.02 -6.37
CA TYR A 75 -13.79 -0.74 -6.69
C TYR A 75 -15.01 0.18 -6.67
N ARG A 76 -15.12 1.09 -5.69
CA ARG A 76 -16.20 2.08 -5.61
C ARG A 76 -16.22 2.98 -6.84
N GLU A 77 -15.07 3.48 -7.28
CA GLU A 77 -14.97 4.32 -8.47
C GLU A 77 -15.41 3.56 -9.74
N ALA A 78 -14.93 2.32 -9.92
CA ALA A 78 -15.36 1.49 -11.05
C ALA A 78 -16.87 1.23 -11.04
N GLN A 79 -17.44 0.92 -9.88
CA GLN A 79 -18.88 0.71 -9.71
C GLN A 79 -19.69 1.98 -9.96
N ALA A 80 -19.20 3.14 -9.52
CA ALA A 80 -19.85 4.42 -9.76
C ALA A 80 -19.85 4.77 -11.26
N VAL A 81 -18.78 4.49 -12.00
CA VAL A 81 -18.79 4.66 -13.47
C VAL A 81 -19.83 3.73 -14.11
N GLN A 82 -19.93 2.49 -13.62
CA GLN A 82 -20.93 1.55 -14.09
C GLN A 82 -22.37 2.02 -13.80
N SER A 83 -22.63 2.59 -12.63
CA SER A 83 -23.97 3.09 -12.28
C SER A 83 -24.37 4.29 -13.15
N VAL A 84 -23.42 5.17 -13.51
CA VAL A 84 -23.68 6.26 -14.48
C VAL A 84 -24.09 5.70 -15.84
N ALA A 85 -23.38 4.69 -16.34
CA ALA A 85 -23.73 4.07 -17.63
C ALA A 85 -25.10 3.38 -17.58
N TRP A 86 -25.42 2.67 -16.50
CA TRP A 86 -26.74 2.06 -16.33
C TRP A 86 -27.87 3.08 -16.18
N ALA A 87 -27.64 4.19 -15.49
CA ALA A 87 -28.62 5.27 -15.38
C ALA A 87 -28.94 5.90 -16.74
N ALA A 88 -28.00 5.86 -17.69
CA ALA A 88 -28.21 6.37 -19.04
C ALA A 88 -29.15 5.50 -19.91
N GLU A 89 -29.42 4.25 -19.52
CA GLU A 89 -30.26 3.32 -20.30
C GLU A 89 -31.72 3.76 -20.42
N SER A 90 -32.21 4.58 -19.48
CA SER A 90 -33.56 5.17 -19.52
C SER A 90 -33.64 6.42 -20.41
N GLY A 91 -32.51 6.96 -20.85
CA GLY A 91 -32.41 8.21 -21.60
C GLY A 91 -32.55 8.04 -23.13
N PRO A 92 -32.58 9.17 -23.87
CA PRO A 92 -32.56 9.15 -25.33
C PRO A 92 -31.33 8.44 -25.89
N PRO A 93 -31.42 7.75 -27.05
CA PRO A 93 -30.30 6.99 -27.62
C PRO A 93 -29.02 7.80 -27.81
N GLU A 94 -29.13 9.08 -28.19
CA GLU A 94 -28.00 9.99 -28.39
C GLU A 94 -27.27 10.30 -27.07
N VAL A 95 -28.02 10.55 -26.00
CA VAL A 95 -27.47 10.84 -24.66
C VAL A 95 -26.83 9.59 -24.07
N ARG A 96 -27.49 8.43 -24.22
CA ARG A 96 -26.94 7.13 -23.81
C ARG A 96 -25.60 6.85 -24.48
N ALA A 97 -25.53 7.00 -25.81
CA ALA A 97 -24.29 6.78 -26.56
C ALA A 97 -23.17 7.73 -26.11
N ALA A 98 -23.48 9.00 -25.86
CA ALA A 98 -22.52 9.97 -25.34
C ALA A 98 -22.00 9.58 -23.94
N ILE A 99 -22.87 9.18 -23.02
CA ILE A 99 -22.49 8.74 -21.67
C ILE A 99 -21.63 7.47 -21.71
N HIS A 100 -21.98 6.49 -22.55
CA HIS A 100 -21.17 5.28 -22.74
C HIS A 100 -19.77 5.62 -23.26
N LEU A 101 -19.67 6.51 -24.24
CA LEU A 101 -18.40 6.95 -24.82
C LEU A 101 -17.53 7.67 -23.79
N LEU A 102 -18.10 8.61 -23.02
CA LEU A 102 -17.39 9.37 -21.99
C LEU A 102 -16.95 8.46 -20.83
N SER A 103 -17.81 7.54 -20.40
CA SER A 103 -17.48 6.55 -19.35
C SER A 103 -16.31 5.66 -19.77
N ARG A 104 -16.29 5.22 -21.04
CA ARG A 104 -15.18 4.44 -21.60
C ARG A 104 -13.90 5.26 -21.71
N ALA A 105 -14.00 6.50 -22.17
CA ALA A 105 -12.86 7.41 -22.26
C ALA A 105 -12.24 7.65 -20.87
N TYR A 106 -13.07 7.85 -19.85
CA TYR A 106 -12.64 7.99 -18.46
C TYR A 106 -11.91 6.74 -17.93
N LEU A 107 -12.50 5.55 -18.12
CA LEU A 107 -11.85 4.30 -17.70
C LEU A 107 -10.53 4.03 -18.43
N ARG A 108 -10.43 4.41 -19.71
CA ARG A 108 -9.18 4.34 -20.47
C ARG A 108 -8.14 5.31 -19.95
N GLU A 109 -8.51 6.56 -19.64
CA GLU A 109 -7.60 7.52 -19.01
C GLU A 109 -7.02 6.95 -17.70
N ILE A 110 -7.85 6.32 -16.86
CA ILE A 110 -7.39 5.66 -15.63
C ILE A 110 -6.38 4.55 -15.95
N LEU A 111 -6.72 3.65 -16.88
CA LEU A 111 -5.92 2.47 -17.20
C LEU A 111 -4.58 2.82 -17.88
N ASP A 112 -4.62 3.76 -18.82
CA ASP A 112 -3.54 4.05 -19.75
C ASP A 112 -2.63 5.20 -19.26
N GLN A 113 -3.15 6.11 -18.43
CA GLN A 113 -2.41 7.28 -17.94
C GLN A 113 -2.30 7.32 -16.42
N GLU A 114 -3.43 7.30 -15.69
CA GLU A 114 -3.41 7.59 -14.25
C GLU A 114 -2.73 6.49 -13.44
N LEU A 115 -3.13 5.22 -13.62
CA LEU A 115 -2.53 4.11 -12.90
C LEU A 115 -1.03 3.96 -13.23
N PRO A 116 -0.56 4.08 -14.49
CA PRO A 116 0.86 4.16 -14.79
C PRO A 116 1.60 5.30 -14.09
N ARG A 117 1.01 6.50 -14.01
CA ARG A 117 1.61 7.65 -13.28
C ARG A 117 1.66 7.41 -11.77
N LEU A 118 0.56 6.93 -11.19
CA LEU A 118 0.51 6.54 -9.78
C LEU A 118 1.54 5.46 -9.45
N ARG A 119 1.71 4.45 -10.32
CA ARG A 119 2.77 3.42 -10.20
C ARG A 119 4.17 4.00 -10.24
N ALA A 120 4.37 5.08 -10.99
CA ALA A 120 5.64 5.78 -11.07
C ALA A 120 5.83 6.81 -9.93
N GLY A 121 4.87 6.95 -9.01
CA GLY A 121 4.88 7.98 -7.97
C GLY A 121 4.82 9.41 -8.53
N LYS A 122 4.19 9.58 -9.70
CA LYS A 122 4.02 10.86 -10.37
C LYS A 122 2.59 11.38 -10.18
N PRO A 123 2.40 12.71 -10.16
CA PRO A 123 1.07 13.30 -10.09
C PRO A 123 0.21 12.89 -11.29
N VAL A 124 -1.08 12.74 -11.05
CA VAL A 124 -2.10 12.46 -12.07
C VAL A 124 -2.45 13.77 -12.80
N GLY A 125 -2.85 13.69 -14.08
CA GLY A 125 -3.19 14.86 -14.87
C GLY A 125 -4.66 15.31 -14.71
N GLU A 126 -4.97 16.48 -15.27
CA GLU A 126 -6.32 17.08 -15.26
C GLU A 126 -7.32 16.41 -16.22
N GLN A 127 -6.83 15.58 -17.16
CA GLN A 127 -7.68 14.99 -18.21
C GLN A 127 -8.84 14.17 -17.65
N GLY A 128 -8.62 13.42 -16.57
CA GLY A 128 -9.69 12.65 -15.94
C GLY A 128 -10.78 13.55 -15.32
N TRP A 129 -10.41 14.72 -14.78
CA TRP A 129 -11.38 15.71 -14.31
C TRP A 129 -12.17 16.36 -15.45
N ALA A 130 -11.51 16.65 -16.58
CA ALA A 130 -12.19 17.14 -17.77
C ALA A 130 -13.25 16.15 -18.26
N LEU A 131 -12.89 14.86 -18.35
CA LEU A 131 -13.83 13.79 -18.75
C LEU A 131 -15.00 13.62 -17.78
N LEU A 132 -14.79 13.76 -16.47
CA LEU A 132 -15.87 13.73 -15.48
C LEU A 132 -16.80 14.96 -15.57
N ASN A 133 -16.25 16.12 -15.91
CA ASN A 133 -17.06 17.32 -16.15
C ASN A 133 -17.92 17.17 -17.41
N ASP A 134 -17.36 16.63 -18.50
CA ASP A 134 -18.10 16.32 -19.72
C ASP A 134 -19.20 15.28 -19.44
N LEU A 135 -18.89 14.25 -18.63
CA LEU A 135 -19.84 13.23 -18.19
C LEU A 135 -20.99 13.85 -17.40
N ARG A 136 -20.69 14.76 -16.47
CA ARG A 136 -21.69 15.50 -15.68
C ARG A 136 -22.62 16.30 -16.59
N GLU A 137 -22.07 17.03 -17.55
CA GLU A 137 -22.87 17.81 -18.51
C GLU A 137 -23.76 16.90 -19.38
N ALA A 138 -23.23 15.77 -19.85
CA ALA A 138 -24.01 14.80 -20.62
C ALA A 138 -25.16 14.19 -19.80
N THR A 139 -24.91 13.83 -18.54
CA THR A 139 -25.93 13.28 -17.63
C THR A 139 -27.02 14.27 -17.27
N ALA A 140 -26.72 15.58 -17.22
CA ALA A 140 -27.72 16.62 -16.96
C ALA A 140 -28.79 16.72 -18.08
N ARG A 141 -28.53 16.13 -19.26
CA ARG A 141 -29.47 16.09 -20.39
C ARG A 141 -30.40 14.88 -20.35
N VAL A 142 -30.22 13.95 -19.40
CA VAL A 142 -31.11 12.80 -19.22
C VAL A 142 -32.39 13.27 -18.53
N PRO A 143 -33.58 13.08 -19.13
CA PRO A 143 -34.85 13.37 -18.46
C PRO A 143 -35.04 12.42 -17.27
N VAL A 144 -35.21 12.96 -16.07
CA VAL A 144 -35.31 12.15 -14.84
C VAL A 144 -36.64 12.40 -14.13
N PRO A 145 -37.40 11.34 -13.78
CA PRO A 145 -38.57 11.46 -12.91
C PRO A 145 -38.22 12.14 -11.57
N PRO A 146 -39.13 12.91 -10.96
CA PRO A 146 -38.87 13.63 -9.72
C PRO A 146 -38.53 12.73 -8.51
N GLU A 147 -38.79 11.42 -8.61
CA GLU A 147 -38.56 10.42 -7.54
C GLU A 147 -37.25 9.64 -7.70
N SER A 148 -36.51 9.86 -8.79
CA SER A 148 -35.22 9.20 -9.06
C SER A 148 -34.04 10.01 -8.52
N GLU A 149 -32.96 9.31 -8.16
CA GLU A 149 -31.66 9.95 -7.89
C GLU A 149 -31.28 10.92 -9.01
N SER A 150 -30.81 12.11 -8.63
CA SER A 150 -30.42 13.11 -9.64
C SER A 150 -29.23 12.60 -10.45
N PRO A 151 -29.21 12.76 -11.79
CA PRO A 151 -28.07 12.38 -12.62
C PRO A 151 -26.75 12.97 -12.15
N GLU A 152 -26.82 14.18 -11.60
CA GLU A 152 -25.67 14.88 -11.04
C GLU A 152 -25.12 14.18 -9.80
N ALA A 153 -25.96 13.62 -8.93
CA ALA A 153 -25.51 12.87 -7.76
C ALA A 153 -24.72 11.62 -8.16
N THR A 154 -25.14 10.92 -9.22
CA THR A 154 -24.44 9.73 -9.71
C THR A 154 -23.05 10.05 -10.23
N VAL A 155 -22.88 11.15 -10.98
CA VAL A 155 -21.54 11.58 -11.43
C VAL A 155 -20.71 12.12 -10.29
N HIS A 156 -21.32 12.83 -9.32
CA HIS A 156 -20.63 13.31 -8.15
C HIS A 156 -20.05 12.14 -7.31
N ALA A 157 -20.73 11.01 -7.24
CA ALA A 157 -20.20 9.80 -6.60
C ALA A 157 -18.92 9.28 -7.30
N VAL A 158 -18.82 9.40 -8.63
CA VAL A 158 -17.58 9.06 -9.37
C VAL A 158 -16.45 10.04 -9.01
N MET A 159 -16.76 11.33 -8.96
CA MET A 159 -15.80 12.38 -8.59
C MET A 159 -15.26 12.18 -7.17
N GLN A 160 -16.14 11.91 -6.21
CA GLN A 160 -15.77 11.59 -4.83
C GLN A 160 -14.92 10.32 -4.74
N ALA A 161 -15.30 9.25 -5.44
CA ALA A 161 -14.53 8.01 -5.43
C ALA A 161 -13.13 8.17 -6.07
N ARG A 162 -13.00 9.03 -7.08
CA ARG A 162 -11.71 9.44 -7.65
C ARG A 162 -10.86 10.19 -6.61
N GLU A 163 -11.44 11.17 -5.92
CA GLU A 163 -10.74 11.92 -4.86
C GLU A 163 -10.26 11.00 -3.75
N ASP A 164 -11.12 10.10 -3.25
CA ASP A 164 -10.77 9.08 -2.26
C ASP A 164 -9.55 8.26 -2.71
N ARG A 165 -9.57 7.76 -3.96
CA ARG A 165 -8.46 6.98 -4.53
C ARG A 165 -7.17 7.79 -4.56
N LEU A 166 -7.23 9.05 -5.01
CA LEU A 166 -6.06 9.92 -5.12
C LEU A 166 -5.51 10.29 -3.74
N ALA A 167 -6.38 10.58 -2.76
CA ALA A 167 -5.98 10.82 -1.38
C ALA A 167 -5.28 9.61 -0.75
N LEU A 168 -5.78 8.39 -1.02
CA LEU A 168 -5.17 7.16 -0.56
C LEU A 168 -3.86 6.83 -1.29
N ALA A 169 -3.66 7.34 -2.51
CA ALA A 169 -2.39 7.18 -3.23
C ALA A 169 -1.25 8.00 -2.60
N ASP A 170 -1.58 9.14 -1.99
CA ASP A 170 -0.63 10.01 -1.30
C ASP A 170 -0.49 9.70 0.21
N LYS A 171 -1.44 8.97 0.79
CA LYS A 171 -1.42 8.59 2.21
C LYS A 171 -0.20 7.70 2.52
N ARG A 172 0.58 8.13 3.51
CA ARG A 172 1.81 7.49 3.99
C ARG A 172 1.81 7.46 5.51
N ILE A 173 2.57 6.53 6.11
CA ILE A 173 2.84 6.62 7.54
C ILE A 173 3.81 7.77 7.78
N GLY A 174 3.57 8.55 8.82
CA GLY A 174 4.39 9.71 9.14
C GLY A 174 5.83 9.31 9.47
N ASP A 175 6.77 10.23 9.22
CA ASP A 175 8.20 10.04 9.49
C ASP A 175 8.48 9.68 10.96
N VAL A 176 7.63 10.17 11.88
CA VAL A 176 7.69 9.84 13.32
C VAL A 176 7.43 8.35 13.57
N THR A 177 6.49 7.74 12.84
CA THR A 177 6.21 6.30 12.95
C THR A 177 7.36 5.47 12.40
N TRP A 178 7.94 5.88 11.26
CA TRP A 178 9.15 5.26 10.71
C TRP A 178 10.33 5.36 11.69
N PHE A 179 10.52 6.52 12.31
CA PHE A 179 11.53 6.70 13.35
C PHE A 179 11.32 5.73 14.52
N ALA A 180 10.08 5.61 15.03
CA ALA A 180 9.75 4.69 16.11
C ALA A 180 10.01 3.22 15.73
N LEU A 181 9.67 2.82 14.49
CA LEU A 181 9.94 1.47 13.99
C LEU A 181 11.44 1.18 13.88
N LEU A 182 12.22 2.09 13.27
CA LEU A 182 13.66 1.88 13.08
C LEU A 182 14.42 1.91 14.41
N PHE A 183 14.09 2.86 15.28
CA PHE A 183 14.72 2.96 16.59
C PHE A 183 14.29 1.81 17.51
N GLY A 184 13.01 1.42 17.47
CA GLY A 184 12.50 0.26 18.20
C GLY A 184 13.14 -1.05 17.73
N ALA A 185 13.32 -1.23 16.42
CA ALA A 185 14.03 -2.37 15.83
C ALA A 185 15.48 -2.44 16.32
N LEU A 186 16.17 -1.29 16.40
CA LEU A 186 17.51 -1.21 16.96
C LEU A 186 17.52 -1.61 18.44
N LEU A 187 16.62 -1.07 19.26
CA LEU A 187 16.55 -1.40 20.69
C LEU A 187 16.20 -2.87 20.94
N ALA A 188 15.30 -3.45 20.14
CA ALA A 188 14.93 -4.86 20.25
C ALA A 188 16.05 -5.80 19.76
N GLY A 189 16.78 -5.41 18.72
CA GLY A 189 17.87 -6.22 18.16
C GLY A 189 19.20 -6.10 18.90
N MET A 190 19.52 -4.93 19.46
CA MET A 190 20.83 -4.61 20.04
C MET A 190 21.30 -5.60 21.13
N PRO A 191 20.45 -6.06 22.07
CA PRO A 191 20.88 -6.99 23.12
C PRO A 191 21.48 -8.30 22.57
N ILE A 192 20.97 -8.83 21.44
CA ILE A 192 21.43 -10.11 20.85
C ILE A 192 22.93 -10.10 20.48
N LEU A 193 23.49 -8.91 20.23
CA LEU A 193 24.89 -8.73 19.88
C LEU A 193 25.82 -8.93 21.10
N PHE A 194 25.33 -8.65 22.31
CA PHE A 194 26.10 -8.70 23.55
C PHE A 194 25.98 -10.02 24.30
N PHE A 195 25.00 -10.86 23.94
CA PHE A 195 24.84 -12.20 24.51
C PHE A 195 26.12 -13.04 24.39
N ARG A 196 26.43 -13.76 25.47
CA ARG A 196 27.47 -14.79 25.47
C ARG A 196 26.94 -16.04 24.76
N PHE A 197 27.65 -16.44 23.71
CA PHE A 197 27.45 -17.71 23.02
C PHE A 197 28.79 -18.43 22.89
N ASP A 198 28.81 -19.73 23.17
CA ASP A 198 30.03 -20.54 23.07
C ASP A 198 30.51 -20.65 21.62
N HIS A 199 29.58 -20.83 20.68
CA HIS A 199 29.85 -20.92 19.25
C HIS A 199 29.39 -19.67 18.48
N ILE A 200 30.24 -19.17 17.59
CA ILE A 200 29.88 -18.04 16.70
C ILE A 200 28.76 -18.40 15.73
N GLY A 201 28.68 -19.66 15.28
CA GLY A 201 27.61 -20.14 14.42
C GLY A 201 26.23 -19.98 15.05
N THR A 202 26.08 -20.35 16.33
CA THR A 202 24.81 -20.20 17.05
C THR A 202 24.41 -18.73 17.21
N GLN A 203 25.36 -17.86 17.57
CA GLN A 203 25.10 -16.43 17.69
C GLN A 203 24.66 -15.82 16.35
N LEU A 204 25.34 -16.18 15.26
CA LEU A 204 24.99 -15.71 13.91
C LEU A 204 23.61 -16.22 13.48
N ALA A 205 23.29 -17.49 13.73
CA ALA A 205 21.99 -18.06 13.39
C ALA A 205 20.85 -17.35 14.13
N MET A 206 20.98 -17.15 15.44
CA MET A 206 19.97 -16.45 16.26
C MET A 206 19.84 -14.97 15.88
N THR A 207 20.96 -14.28 15.67
CA THR A 207 20.97 -12.88 15.23
C THR A 207 20.29 -12.72 13.88
N THR A 208 20.62 -13.60 12.93
CA THR A 208 20.02 -13.60 11.59
C THR A 208 18.53 -13.89 11.64
N ALA A 209 18.08 -14.82 12.51
CA ALA A 209 16.66 -15.11 12.66
C ALA A 209 15.88 -13.88 13.17
N VAL A 210 16.37 -13.21 14.22
CA VAL A 210 15.69 -12.04 14.81
C VAL A 210 15.75 -10.82 13.89
N VAL A 211 16.96 -10.43 13.46
CA VAL A 211 17.15 -9.28 12.57
C VAL A 211 16.47 -9.52 11.22
N GLY A 212 16.51 -10.75 10.73
CA GLY A 212 15.82 -11.18 9.52
C GLY A 212 14.31 -11.02 9.63
N MET A 213 13.70 -11.50 10.72
CA MET A 213 12.26 -11.32 10.97
C MET A 213 11.87 -9.84 11.04
N ILE A 214 12.62 -9.03 11.80
CA ILE A 214 12.41 -7.58 11.89
C ILE A 214 12.51 -6.93 10.50
N THR A 215 13.53 -7.29 9.73
CA THR A 215 13.75 -6.76 8.37
C THR A 215 12.61 -7.12 7.43
N LEU A 216 12.13 -8.37 7.47
CA LEU A 216 11.00 -8.82 6.65
C LEU A 216 9.70 -8.10 7.02
N LEU A 217 9.48 -7.83 8.32
CA LEU A 217 8.33 -7.06 8.78
C LEU A 217 8.39 -5.61 8.28
N LEU A 218 9.54 -4.94 8.45
CA LEU A 218 9.74 -3.57 7.95
C LEU A 218 9.61 -3.48 6.42
N PHE A 219 10.16 -4.47 5.71
CA PHE A 219 10.00 -4.57 4.26
C PHE A 219 8.53 -4.73 3.87
N THR A 220 7.77 -5.58 4.58
CA THR A 220 6.34 -5.76 4.33
C THR A 220 5.57 -4.47 4.57
N ILE A 221 5.82 -3.78 5.68
CA ILE A 221 5.22 -2.46 5.98
C ILE A 221 5.52 -1.47 4.84
N HIS A 222 6.77 -1.37 4.40
CA HIS A 222 7.17 -0.51 3.29
C HIS A 222 6.44 -0.80 1.97
N GLN A 223 6.16 -2.08 1.71
CA GLN A 223 5.47 -2.51 0.50
C GLN A 223 3.97 -2.22 0.54
N ILE A 224 3.33 -2.45 1.68
CA ILE A 224 1.87 -2.27 1.81
C ILE A 224 1.49 -0.78 1.92
N GLU A 225 2.34 0.05 2.53
CA GLU A 225 2.14 1.51 2.65
C GLU A 225 1.98 2.20 1.29
N ARG A 226 2.38 1.53 0.22
CA ARG A 226 2.41 2.05 -1.14
C ARG A 226 1.45 1.29 -2.07
N PRO A 227 0.13 1.48 -1.93
CA PRO A 227 -0.89 0.62 -2.58
C PRO A 227 -0.83 0.62 -4.11
N PHE A 228 -0.28 1.67 -4.74
CA PHE A 228 -0.19 1.76 -6.20
C PHE A 228 1.23 1.59 -6.77
N THR A 229 2.28 1.85 -6.00
CA THR A 229 3.68 1.73 -6.49
C THR A 229 4.33 0.39 -6.14
N SER A 230 3.77 -0.35 -5.19
CA SER A 230 4.35 -1.61 -4.74
C SER A 230 4.13 -2.77 -5.73
N THR A 231 4.75 -3.91 -5.43
CA THR A 231 4.57 -5.12 -6.25
C THR A 231 3.23 -5.80 -6.01
N GLU A 232 2.66 -5.64 -4.81
CA GLU A 232 1.31 -6.11 -4.43
C GLU A 232 0.28 -4.99 -4.62
N ARG A 233 0.43 -4.25 -5.72
CA ARG A 233 -0.44 -3.12 -6.04
C ARG A 233 -1.89 -3.54 -6.27
N VAL A 234 -2.80 -2.61 -6.02
CA VAL A 234 -4.21 -2.76 -6.38
C VAL A 234 -4.33 -3.07 -7.88
N PRO A 235 -4.92 -4.21 -8.26
CA PRO A 235 -5.03 -4.59 -9.66
C PRO A 235 -6.09 -3.73 -10.36
N PRO A 236 -5.89 -3.39 -11.65
CA PRO A 236 -6.86 -2.62 -12.44
C PRO A 236 -8.12 -3.42 -12.84
N THR A 237 -8.31 -4.62 -12.28
CA THR A 237 -9.35 -5.58 -12.70
C THR A 237 -10.76 -5.02 -12.56
N ALA A 238 -11.00 -4.16 -11.56
CA ALA A 238 -12.29 -3.50 -11.39
C ALA A 238 -12.65 -2.66 -12.63
N TYR A 239 -11.74 -1.78 -13.07
CA TYR A 239 -11.95 -0.96 -14.27
C TYR A 239 -12.03 -1.80 -15.54
N GLN A 240 -11.16 -2.79 -15.70
CA GLN A 240 -11.15 -3.68 -16.87
C GLN A 240 -12.48 -4.40 -17.04
N ASN A 241 -13.07 -4.90 -15.95
CA ASN A 241 -14.36 -5.56 -15.98
C ASN A 241 -15.50 -4.62 -16.42
N VAL A 242 -15.46 -3.35 -16.00
CA VAL A 242 -16.46 -2.35 -16.42
C VAL A 242 -16.29 -2.00 -17.90
N VAL A 243 -15.05 -1.81 -18.38
CA VAL A 243 -14.78 -1.58 -19.81
C VAL A 243 -15.31 -2.75 -20.66
N LEU A 244 -15.05 -3.99 -20.26
CA LEU A 244 -15.55 -5.17 -20.97
C LEU A 244 -17.09 -5.22 -21.04
N ARG A 245 -17.77 -4.84 -19.95
CA ARG A 245 -19.25 -4.76 -19.93
C ARG A 245 -19.77 -3.67 -20.85
N LEU A 246 -19.15 -2.48 -20.85
CA LEU A 246 -19.54 -1.38 -21.73
C LEU A 246 -19.30 -1.70 -23.21
N ASP A 247 -18.22 -2.43 -23.52
CA ASP A 247 -17.90 -2.86 -24.88
C ASP A 247 -18.93 -3.87 -25.40
N ALA A 248 -19.47 -4.74 -24.54
CA ALA A 248 -20.50 -5.70 -24.89
C ALA A 248 -21.89 -5.08 -25.14
N LEU A 249 -22.16 -3.86 -24.65
CA LEU A 249 -23.43 -3.15 -24.88
C LEU A 249 -23.49 -2.45 -26.24
N ASN A 250 -22.35 -2.27 -26.90
CA ASN A 250 -22.23 -1.57 -28.20
C ASN A 250 -22.03 -2.53 -29.39
N THR A 251 -22.08 -3.85 -29.16
CA THR A 251 -22.09 -4.90 -30.20
C THR A 251 -23.50 -5.42 -30.41
#